data_AF-A0AAV0M5K2-F1
#
_entry.id   AF-A0AAV0M5K2-F1
#
_cell.length_a   1.000
_cell.length_b   1.000
_cell.length_c   1.000
_cell.angle_alpha   90.00
_cell.angle_beta   90.00
_cell.angle_gamma   90.00
#
_symmetry.space_group_name_H-M   'P 1'
#
loop_
_entity.id
_entity.type
_entity.pdbx_description
1 polymer ?
#
loop_
_entity_poly.entity_id
_entity_poly.type
_entity_poly.pdbx_seq_one_letter_code
_entity_poly.pdbx_strand_id
1 'polypeptide(L)'
;MEIFYFLVFGGLAAVVAVLEFSKSNKDRVNTPTAFNSFKNNYLVVYSLMMAGDWLQGPYVYYLYSQYGYGKGDIGQLFIAGFGSSMLFGTIVGSLADKQGRKRACVTYCITYILSCITKHSPHYKVLMLGRVLGGIATSLLFSAFESWLVAEHFKRGFDQQWLSVTFSKAIFLGNGLVAILSGLFGNVLVDTLALGPVAPFDAAACFLAIGMAVIMSSWPENYGDASEGKDLLSQFKAAAVAIASDEKIALLGAIQSLFEGSMYTFFLVVPTGVKGGGISFSGCIQLMGFCAFEACVGIFWPSIMKMRSQYIPEEARSTIMNFFRIPLNIFVCVVLYNVSFFYNLPPLCSQNRLSVLVAIIVH
;
A
#
# COMPACT_ATOMS: atom_id res chain seq x y z
N MET A 1 0.51 28.97 7.61
CA MET A 1 1.09 27.63 7.34
C MET A 1 0.08 26.75 6.62
N GLU A 2 -1.16 26.61 7.12
CA GLU A 2 -2.22 25.83 6.45
C GLU A 2 -2.54 26.31 5.02
N ILE A 3 -2.72 27.61 4.79
CA ILE A 3 -3.01 28.17 3.45
C ILE A 3 -1.94 27.79 2.42
N PHE A 4 -0.66 27.75 2.83
CA PHE A 4 0.42 27.35 1.94
C PHE A 4 0.31 25.87 1.52
N TYR A 5 0.00 24.98 2.46
CA TYR A 5 -0.21 23.56 2.15
C TYR A 5 -1.42 23.35 1.25
N PHE A 6 -2.53 24.05 1.49
CA PHE A 6 -3.69 24.00 0.59
C PHE A 6 -3.37 24.54 -0.81
N LEU A 7 -2.57 25.60 -0.93
CA LEU A 7 -2.16 26.15 -2.22
C LEU A 7 -1.19 25.24 -2.97
N VAL A 8 -0.20 24.64 -2.28
CA VAL A 8 0.79 23.77 -2.92
C VAL A 8 0.19 22.42 -3.27
N PHE A 9 -0.47 21.74 -2.32
CA PHE A 9 -1.09 20.44 -2.59
C PHE A 9 -2.34 20.54 -3.46
N GLY A 10 -3.15 21.59 -3.28
CA GLY A 10 -4.26 21.90 -4.18
C GLY A 10 -3.78 22.28 -5.58
N GLY A 11 -2.68 23.04 -5.68
CA GLY A 11 -2.02 23.37 -6.94
C GLY A 11 -1.45 22.13 -7.64
N LEU A 12 -0.77 21.24 -6.90
CA LEU A 12 -0.29 19.96 -7.41
C LEU A 12 -1.46 19.08 -7.88
N ALA A 13 -2.53 18.97 -7.09
CA ALA A 13 -3.74 18.23 -7.48
C ALA A 13 -4.38 18.82 -8.75
N ALA A 14 -4.41 20.16 -8.87
CA ALA A 14 -4.92 20.85 -10.05
C ALA A 14 -4.02 20.63 -11.28
N VAL A 15 -2.70 20.70 -11.15
CA VAL A 15 -1.74 20.39 -12.21
C VAL A 15 -1.88 18.94 -12.66
N VAL A 16 -1.98 18.01 -11.71
CA VAL A 16 -2.20 16.58 -11.94
C VAL A 16 -3.53 16.35 -12.67
N ALA A 17 -4.61 17.01 -12.24
CA ALA A 17 -5.89 16.96 -12.93
C ALA A 17 -5.79 17.52 -14.36
N VAL A 18 -5.14 18.68 -14.54
CA VAL A 18 -4.92 19.29 -15.86
C VAL A 18 -4.10 18.37 -16.75
N LEU A 19 -3.04 17.72 -16.27
CA LEU A 19 -2.24 16.79 -17.07
C LEU A 19 -3.05 15.56 -17.52
N GLU A 20 -3.94 15.03 -16.69
CA GLU A 20 -4.83 13.93 -17.09
C GLU A 20 -5.94 14.38 -18.06
N PHE A 21 -6.53 15.56 -17.84
CA PHE A 21 -7.57 16.08 -18.72
C PHE A 21 -7.01 16.68 -20.02
N SER A 22 -5.73 17.05 -20.06
CA SER A 22 -5.01 17.58 -21.23
C SER A 22 -4.42 16.48 -22.11
N LYS A 23 -4.45 15.20 -21.69
CA LYS A 23 -4.24 14.08 -22.62
C LYS A 23 -5.31 14.12 -23.71
N SER A 24 -4.88 14.60 -24.88
CA SER A 24 -5.71 14.88 -26.05
C SER A 24 -6.47 13.63 -26.52
N ASN A 25 -7.63 13.86 -27.14
CA ASN A 25 -8.50 12.85 -27.78
C ASN A 25 -7.78 11.87 -28.73
N LYS A 26 -6.53 12.15 -29.13
CA LYS A 26 -5.70 11.32 -30.01
C LYS A 26 -5.18 10.04 -29.34
N ASP A 27 -5.07 9.99 -28.01
CA ASP A 27 -4.63 8.80 -27.25
C ASP A 27 -5.81 7.98 -26.68
N ARG A 28 -7.06 8.40 -26.93
CA ARG A 28 -8.24 7.62 -26.54
C ARG A 28 -8.38 6.44 -27.49
N VAL A 29 -7.78 5.32 -27.11
CA VAL A 29 -8.18 4.01 -27.66
C VAL A 29 -9.69 3.93 -27.53
N ASN A 30 -10.41 3.83 -28.67
CA ASN A 30 -11.86 3.66 -28.70
C ASN A 30 -12.19 2.36 -27.98
N THR A 31 -12.49 2.50 -26.69
CA THR A 31 -12.74 1.40 -25.79
C THR A 31 -14.24 1.15 -25.72
N PRO A 32 -14.69 -0.11 -25.80
CA PRO A 32 -16.10 -0.45 -25.66
C PRO A 32 -16.71 0.13 -24.39
N THR A 33 -17.98 0.52 -24.44
CA THR A 33 -18.74 1.01 -23.26
C THR A 33 -18.72 -0.01 -22.12
N ALA A 34 -18.77 -1.30 -22.45
CA ALA A 34 -18.65 -2.40 -21.48
C ALA A 34 -17.30 -2.39 -20.72
N PHE A 35 -16.19 -2.14 -21.43
CA PHE A 35 -14.88 -2.02 -20.80
C PHE A 35 -14.78 -0.78 -19.92
N ASN A 36 -15.32 0.36 -20.39
CA ASN A 36 -15.30 1.60 -19.60
C ASN A 36 -16.14 1.49 -18.32
N SER A 37 -17.29 0.83 -18.36
CA SER A 37 -18.10 0.56 -17.16
C SER A 37 -17.35 -0.34 -16.17
N PHE A 38 -16.76 -1.44 -16.64
CA PHE A 38 -15.94 -2.35 -15.83
C PHE A 38 -14.75 -1.63 -15.17
N LYS A 39 -13.96 -0.91 -15.98
CA LYS A 39 -12.81 -0.13 -15.54
C LYS A 39 -13.21 0.90 -14.49
N ASN A 40 -14.25 1.70 -14.75
CA ASN A 40 -14.66 2.75 -13.81
C ASN A 40 -15.18 2.16 -12.50
N ASN A 41 -15.89 1.02 -12.54
CA ASN A 41 -16.31 0.33 -11.33
C ASN A 41 -15.11 -0.12 -10.49
N TYR A 42 -14.10 -0.74 -11.10
CA TYR A 42 -12.87 -1.12 -10.40
C TYR A 42 -12.13 0.10 -9.85
N LEU A 43 -11.98 1.17 -10.63
CA LEU A 43 -11.29 2.38 -10.21
C LEU A 43 -11.97 3.04 -9.01
N VAL A 44 -13.31 3.08 -8.97
CA VAL A 44 -14.05 3.62 -7.83
C VAL A 44 -13.80 2.78 -6.57
N VAL A 45 -13.94 1.45 -6.68
CA VAL A 45 -13.68 0.54 -5.56
C VAL A 45 -12.25 0.70 -5.05
N TYR A 46 -11.27 0.61 -5.94
CA TYR A 46 -9.86 0.74 -5.59
C TYR A 46 -9.55 2.10 -4.94
N SER A 47 -10.12 3.20 -5.46
CA SER A 47 -9.95 4.53 -4.87
C SER A 47 -10.52 4.61 -3.45
N LEU A 48 -11.67 3.98 -3.18
CA LEU A 48 -12.24 3.92 -1.83
C LEU A 48 -11.34 3.12 -0.87
N MET A 49 -10.77 2.01 -1.33
CA MET A 49 -9.86 1.20 -0.51
C MET A 49 -8.56 1.97 -0.21
N MET A 50 -7.99 2.62 -1.22
CA MET A 50 -6.80 3.45 -1.05
C MET A 50 -7.04 4.65 -0.13
N ALA A 51 -8.23 5.28 -0.19
CA ALA A 51 -8.60 6.35 0.74
C ALA A 51 -8.55 5.87 2.19
N GLY A 52 -9.06 4.66 2.45
CA GLY A 52 -8.99 4.04 3.77
C GLY A 52 -7.56 3.82 4.27
N ASP A 53 -6.63 3.49 3.38
CA ASP A 53 -5.21 3.29 3.72
C ASP A 53 -4.48 4.63 3.97
N TRP A 54 -4.63 5.57 3.05
CA TRP A 54 -3.95 6.87 3.10
C TRP A 54 -4.42 7.77 4.24
N LEU A 55 -5.69 7.65 4.65
CA LEU A 55 -6.20 8.39 5.81
C LEU A 55 -5.51 8.00 7.13
N GLN A 56 -5.08 6.74 7.26
CA GLN A 56 -4.49 6.23 8.50
C GLN A 56 -3.00 6.53 8.60
N GLY A 57 -2.27 6.46 7.47
CA GLY A 57 -0.80 6.53 7.43
C GLY A 57 -0.17 7.61 8.32
N PRO A 58 -0.56 8.89 8.19
CA PRO A 58 0.02 9.98 8.98
C PRO A 58 -0.28 9.91 10.48
N TYR A 59 -1.40 9.29 10.87
CA TYR A 59 -1.94 9.37 12.22
C TYR A 59 -1.64 8.15 13.08
N VAL A 60 -1.27 6.99 12.51
CA VAL A 60 -0.97 5.75 13.28
C VAL A 60 0.13 5.98 14.32
N TYR A 61 1.27 6.56 13.90
CA TYR A 61 2.36 6.82 14.83
C TYR A 61 1.98 7.88 15.87
N TYR A 62 1.33 8.95 15.41
CA TYR A 62 0.87 10.04 16.28
C TYR A 62 -0.08 9.55 17.36
N LEU A 63 -1.08 8.72 16.99
CA LEU A 63 -2.05 8.14 17.91
C LEU A 63 -1.37 7.30 19.01
N TYR A 64 -0.42 6.43 18.65
CA TYR A 64 0.27 5.62 19.65
C TYR A 64 1.13 6.46 20.59
N SER A 65 1.75 7.52 20.08
CA SER A 65 2.45 8.49 20.92
C SER A 65 1.51 9.24 21.87
N GLN A 66 0.28 9.57 21.43
CA GLN A 66 -0.74 10.19 22.30
C GLN A 66 -1.21 9.25 23.42
N TYR A 67 -1.26 7.94 23.16
CA TYR A 67 -1.54 6.92 24.18
C TYR A 67 -0.38 6.66 25.16
N GLY A 68 0.75 7.35 25.00
CA GLY A 68 1.89 7.26 25.90
C GLY A 68 2.85 6.11 25.61
N TYR A 69 2.74 5.46 24.44
CA TYR A 69 3.66 4.39 24.06
C TYR A 69 5.03 4.92 23.67
N GLY A 70 6.07 4.26 24.18
CA GLY A 70 7.45 4.56 23.80
C GLY A 70 7.74 4.17 22.35
N LYS A 71 8.79 4.74 21.77
CA LYS A 71 9.21 4.43 20.39
C LYS A 71 9.47 2.93 20.16
N GLY A 72 9.96 2.21 21.19
CA GLY A 72 10.17 0.76 21.14
C GLY A 72 8.86 -0.03 21.05
N ASP A 73 7.87 0.31 21.88
CA ASP A 73 6.55 -0.33 21.86
C ASP A 73 5.82 -0.09 20.53
N ILE A 74 5.94 1.14 20.02
CA ILE A 74 5.46 1.51 18.69
C ILE A 74 6.18 0.68 17.62
N GLY A 75 7.51 0.54 17.71
CA GLY A 75 8.29 -0.32 16.83
C GLY A 75 7.76 -1.76 16.80
N GLN A 76 7.47 -2.36 17.96
CA GLN A 76 6.88 -3.70 18.06
C GLN A 76 5.49 -3.78 17.41
N LEU A 77 4.64 -2.77 17.59
CA LEU A 77 3.35 -2.67 16.89
C LEU A 77 3.55 -2.62 15.36
N PHE A 78 4.57 -1.92 14.86
CA PHE A 78 4.88 -1.92 13.43
C PHE A 78 5.42 -3.26 12.92
N ILE A 79 6.30 -3.91 13.68
CA ILE A 79 6.80 -5.26 13.40
C ILE A 79 5.64 -6.25 13.29
N ALA A 80 4.65 -6.19 14.18
CA ALA A 80 3.49 -7.06 14.10
C ALA A 80 2.65 -6.85 12.84
N GLY A 81 2.54 -5.60 12.36
CA GLY A 81 1.87 -5.29 11.10
C GLY A 81 2.60 -5.87 9.88
N PHE A 82 3.89 -5.60 9.75
CA PHE A 82 4.69 -6.12 8.63
C PHE A 82 4.86 -7.64 8.70
N GLY A 83 5.12 -8.17 9.89
CA GLY A 83 5.25 -9.60 10.16
C GLY A 83 3.97 -10.38 9.89
N SER A 84 2.81 -9.85 10.27
CA SER A 84 1.53 -10.49 9.92
C SER A 84 1.24 -10.45 8.42
N SER A 85 1.50 -9.34 7.73
CA SER A 85 1.39 -9.29 6.25
C SER A 85 2.30 -10.31 5.58
N MET A 86 3.49 -10.56 6.13
CA MET A 86 4.41 -11.58 5.63
C MET A 86 3.88 -13.00 5.85
N LEU A 87 3.48 -13.32 7.07
CA LEU A 87 3.09 -14.68 7.46
C LEU A 87 1.76 -15.08 6.84
N PHE A 88 0.78 -14.18 6.88
CA PHE A 88 -0.57 -14.47 6.42
C PHE A 88 -0.78 -14.14 4.95
N GLY A 89 0.13 -13.39 4.30
CA GLY A 89 -0.10 -12.98 2.92
C GLY A 89 -0.15 -14.10 1.90
N THR A 90 0.71 -15.11 2.05
CA THR A 90 0.71 -16.33 1.21
C THR A 90 -0.52 -17.19 1.47
N ILE A 91 -0.87 -17.36 2.74
CA ILE A 91 -2.02 -18.17 3.17
C ILE A 91 -3.31 -17.55 2.67
N VAL A 92 -3.49 -16.25 2.90
CA VAL A 92 -4.72 -15.53 2.56
C VAL A 92 -4.83 -15.31 1.05
N GLY A 93 -3.71 -15.09 0.34
CA GLY A 93 -3.69 -15.06 -1.12
C GLY A 93 -4.09 -16.38 -1.76
N SER A 94 -3.55 -17.50 -1.28
CA SER A 94 -3.93 -18.84 -1.78
C SER A 94 -5.36 -19.23 -1.40
N LEU A 95 -5.84 -18.83 -0.22
CA LEU A 95 -7.25 -18.97 0.16
C LEU A 95 -8.17 -18.13 -0.72
N ALA A 96 -7.76 -16.92 -1.11
CA ALA A 96 -8.53 -16.07 -2.01
C ALA A 96 -8.76 -16.75 -3.37
N ASP A 97 -7.74 -17.41 -3.91
CA ASP A 97 -7.87 -18.13 -5.17
C ASP A 97 -8.83 -19.34 -5.06
N LYS A 98 -8.85 -20.04 -3.90
CA LYS A 98 -9.72 -21.21 -3.66
C LYS A 98 -11.16 -20.88 -3.28
N GLN A 99 -11.34 -19.91 -2.39
CA GLN A 99 -12.64 -19.60 -1.77
C GLN A 99 -13.40 -18.47 -2.48
N GLY A 100 -12.74 -17.77 -3.41
CA GLY A 100 -13.30 -16.68 -4.19
C GLY A 100 -12.59 -15.35 -3.91
N ARG A 101 -12.16 -14.66 -4.97
CA ARG A 101 -11.41 -13.40 -4.86
C ARG A 101 -12.30 -12.23 -4.43
N LYS A 102 -13.60 -12.23 -4.76
CA LYS A 102 -14.55 -11.22 -4.26
C LYS A 102 -14.70 -11.35 -2.75
N ARG A 103 -14.91 -12.57 -2.25
CA ARG A 103 -14.94 -12.85 -0.79
C ARG A 103 -13.66 -12.39 -0.10
N ALA A 104 -12.50 -12.61 -0.70
CA ALA A 104 -11.24 -12.11 -0.16
C ALA A 104 -11.17 -10.57 -0.09
N CYS A 105 -11.68 -9.87 -1.10
CA CYS A 105 -11.80 -8.40 -1.07
C CYS A 105 -12.79 -7.91 -0.01
N VAL A 106 -13.86 -8.65 0.26
CA VAL A 106 -14.78 -8.34 1.38
C VAL A 106 -14.10 -8.61 2.74
N THR A 107 -13.35 -9.71 2.86
CA THR A 107 -12.55 -10.01 4.05
C THR A 107 -11.52 -8.92 4.33
N TYR A 108 -10.93 -8.31 3.29
CA TYR A 108 -10.10 -7.13 3.43
C TYR A 108 -10.85 -5.99 4.12
N CYS A 109 -12.03 -5.61 3.61
CA CYS A 109 -12.82 -4.53 4.20
C CYS A 109 -13.15 -4.82 5.68
N ILE A 110 -13.59 -6.04 5.99
CA ILE A 110 -13.95 -6.44 7.36
C ILE A 110 -12.73 -6.38 8.28
N THR A 111 -11.63 -7.03 7.91
CA THR A 111 -10.43 -7.06 8.75
C THR A 111 -9.83 -5.67 8.93
N TYR A 112 -9.92 -4.80 7.92
CA TYR A 112 -9.41 -3.44 8.00
C TYR A 112 -10.30 -2.49 8.80
N ILE A 113 -11.62 -2.62 8.70
CA ILE A 113 -12.57 -1.90 9.57
C ILE A 113 -12.37 -2.33 11.04
N LEU A 114 -12.25 -3.64 11.30
CA LEU A 114 -11.94 -4.14 12.65
C LEU A 114 -10.61 -3.59 13.15
N SER A 115 -9.59 -3.56 12.29
CA SER A 115 -8.33 -2.88 12.60
C SER A 115 -8.58 -1.42 13.00
N CYS A 116 -9.35 -0.64 12.25
CA CYS A 116 -9.65 0.76 12.61
C CYS A 116 -10.34 0.87 13.97
N ILE A 117 -11.33 0.01 14.26
CA ILE A 117 -12.06 0.01 15.53
C ILE A 117 -11.11 -0.22 16.72
N THR A 118 -10.06 -1.05 16.58
CA THR A 118 -9.12 -1.27 17.69
C THR A 118 -8.40 0.00 18.13
N LYS A 119 -8.32 1.04 17.29
CA LYS A 119 -7.58 2.28 17.58
C LYS A 119 -8.31 3.16 18.60
N HIS A 120 -9.60 2.91 18.85
CA HIS A 120 -10.35 3.53 19.95
C HIS A 120 -9.89 3.06 21.34
N SER A 121 -9.23 1.92 21.42
CA SER A 121 -8.77 1.36 22.69
C SER A 121 -7.29 1.70 22.93
N PRO A 122 -6.95 2.29 24.09
CA PRO A 122 -5.55 2.55 24.44
C PRO A 122 -4.80 1.28 24.87
N HIS A 123 -5.46 0.14 25.06
CA HIS A 123 -4.80 -1.10 25.50
C HIS A 123 -3.87 -1.71 24.44
N TYR A 124 -2.60 -1.96 24.82
CA TYR A 124 -1.56 -2.45 23.92
C TYR A 124 -1.93 -3.74 23.18
N LYS A 125 -2.53 -4.71 23.86
CA LYS A 125 -2.96 -5.99 23.26
C LYS A 125 -4.03 -5.81 22.18
N VAL A 126 -4.93 -4.83 22.36
CA VAL A 126 -5.98 -4.52 21.39
C VAL A 126 -5.38 -3.84 20.16
N LEU A 127 -4.41 -2.92 20.37
CA LEU A 127 -3.65 -2.31 19.27
C LEU A 127 -2.82 -3.34 18.50
N MET A 128 -2.21 -4.29 19.21
CA MET A 128 -1.45 -5.39 18.63
C MET A 128 -2.33 -6.27 17.73
N LEU A 129 -3.50 -6.68 18.21
CA LEU A 129 -4.49 -7.39 17.39
C LEU A 129 -4.88 -6.56 16.17
N GLY A 130 -5.13 -5.27 16.35
CA GLY A 130 -5.39 -4.35 15.25
C GLY A 130 -4.27 -4.28 14.22
N ARG A 131 -3.01 -4.33 14.63
CA ARG A 131 -1.86 -4.34 13.70
C ARG A 131 -1.77 -5.65 12.91
N VAL A 132 -2.06 -6.77 13.55
CA VAL A 132 -2.14 -8.08 12.88
C VAL A 132 -3.26 -8.09 11.84
N LEU A 133 -4.46 -7.63 12.22
CA LEU A 133 -5.59 -7.49 11.30
C LEU A 133 -5.27 -6.54 10.14
N GLY A 134 -4.62 -5.41 10.43
CA GLY A 134 -4.16 -4.46 9.43
C GLY A 134 -3.16 -5.06 8.45
N GLY A 135 -2.18 -5.85 8.92
CA GLY A 135 -1.22 -6.51 8.04
C GLY A 135 -1.85 -7.57 7.13
N ILE A 136 -2.80 -8.34 7.64
CA ILE A 136 -3.61 -9.26 6.83
C ILE A 136 -4.37 -8.49 5.73
N ALA A 137 -5.00 -7.37 6.09
CA ALA A 137 -5.71 -6.52 5.16
C ALA A 137 -4.77 -5.95 4.08
N THR A 138 -3.63 -5.36 4.45
CA THR A 138 -2.67 -4.82 3.48
C THR A 138 -2.23 -5.89 2.48
N SER A 139 -2.02 -7.13 2.91
CA SER A 139 -1.68 -8.21 1.99
C SER A 139 -2.81 -8.52 0.99
N LEU A 140 -4.06 -8.57 1.46
CA LEU A 140 -5.23 -8.77 0.59
C LEU A 140 -5.40 -7.65 -0.44
N LEU A 141 -5.17 -6.39 -0.05
CA LEU A 141 -5.31 -5.23 -0.93
C LEU A 141 -4.43 -5.35 -2.18
N PHE A 142 -3.17 -5.71 -2.00
CA PHE A 142 -2.19 -5.81 -3.10
C PHE A 142 -2.20 -7.17 -3.82
N SER A 143 -3.04 -8.13 -3.42
CA SER A 143 -3.09 -9.47 -4.03
C SER A 143 -4.47 -9.79 -4.61
N ALA A 144 -5.52 -9.78 -3.77
CA ALA A 144 -6.86 -10.20 -4.16
C ALA A 144 -7.50 -9.26 -5.18
N PHE A 145 -7.34 -7.94 -5.01
CA PHE A 145 -7.91 -6.94 -5.92
C PHE A 145 -7.25 -6.99 -7.32
N GLU A 146 -5.92 -7.07 -7.37
CA GLU A 146 -5.18 -7.22 -8.64
C GLU A 146 -5.60 -8.53 -9.35
N SER A 147 -5.62 -9.64 -8.60
CA SER A 147 -5.96 -10.95 -9.17
C SER A 147 -7.41 -11.00 -9.65
N TRP A 148 -8.34 -10.38 -8.92
CA TRP A 148 -9.74 -10.28 -9.36
C TRP A 148 -9.87 -9.48 -10.67
N LEU A 149 -9.18 -8.34 -10.78
CA LEU A 149 -9.18 -7.51 -11.98
C LEU A 149 -8.67 -8.28 -13.20
N VAL A 150 -7.55 -8.98 -13.04
CA VAL A 150 -6.90 -9.73 -14.13
C VAL A 150 -7.84 -10.84 -14.64
N ALA A 151 -8.37 -11.68 -13.75
CA ALA A 151 -9.27 -12.77 -14.15
C ALA A 151 -10.54 -12.25 -14.84
N GLU A 152 -11.19 -11.23 -14.28
CA GLU A 152 -12.43 -10.71 -14.83
C GLU A 152 -12.20 -10.01 -16.18
N HIS A 153 -11.03 -9.37 -16.36
CA HIS A 153 -10.63 -8.75 -17.61
C HIS A 153 -10.48 -9.77 -18.74
N PHE A 154 -9.77 -10.88 -18.48
CA PHE A 154 -9.59 -11.94 -19.46
C PHE A 154 -10.86 -12.76 -19.71
N LYS A 155 -11.66 -13.02 -18.66
CA LYS A 155 -12.96 -13.69 -18.78
C LYS A 155 -13.92 -12.96 -19.71
N ARG A 156 -13.84 -11.63 -19.75
CA ARG A 156 -14.65 -10.77 -20.64
C ARG A 156 -14.06 -10.62 -22.04
N GLY A 157 -12.90 -11.23 -22.31
CA GLY A 157 -12.25 -11.18 -23.62
C GLY A 157 -11.72 -9.80 -24.00
N PHE A 158 -11.38 -8.96 -23.01
CA PHE A 158 -10.82 -7.63 -23.28
C PHE A 158 -9.34 -7.72 -23.66
N ASP A 159 -8.88 -6.76 -24.47
CA ASP A 159 -7.49 -6.70 -24.92
C ASP A 159 -6.53 -6.51 -23.73
N GLN A 160 -5.41 -7.25 -23.73
CA GLN A 160 -4.37 -7.19 -22.72
C GLN A 160 -3.78 -5.76 -22.57
N GLN A 161 -3.76 -4.96 -23.65
CA GLN A 161 -3.26 -3.58 -23.58
C GLN A 161 -4.09 -2.71 -22.62
N TRP A 162 -5.40 -2.95 -22.53
CA TRP A 162 -6.32 -2.16 -21.71
C TRP A 162 -6.20 -2.45 -20.21
N LEU A 163 -5.67 -3.62 -19.85
CA LEU A 163 -5.38 -3.97 -18.46
C LEU A 163 -4.29 -3.04 -17.90
N SER A 164 -3.22 -2.81 -18.68
CA SER A 164 -2.15 -1.87 -18.30
C SER A 164 -2.67 -0.43 -18.12
N VAL A 165 -3.63 -0.01 -18.94
CA VAL A 165 -4.27 1.30 -18.81
C VAL A 165 -5.08 1.39 -17.51
N THR A 166 -5.78 0.32 -17.14
CA THR A 166 -6.56 0.26 -15.90
C THR A 166 -5.65 0.33 -14.67
N PHE A 167 -4.55 -0.43 -14.64
CA PHE A 167 -3.58 -0.38 -13.56
C PHE A 167 -2.92 0.99 -13.42
N SER A 168 -2.50 1.60 -14.53
CA SER A 168 -1.92 2.94 -14.51
C SER A 168 -2.90 3.97 -13.94
N LYS A 169 -4.18 3.92 -14.34
CA LYS A 169 -5.21 4.80 -13.77
C LYS A 169 -5.50 4.50 -12.30
N ALA A 170 -5.50 3.24 -11.89
CA ALA A 170 -5.75 2.84 -10.51
C ALA A 170 -4.66 3.37 -9.58
N ILE A 171 -3.39 3.28 -9.98
CA ILE A 171 -2.27 3.83 -9.21
C ILE A 171 -2.30 5.36 -9.22
N PHE A 172 -2.52 5.97 -10.37
CA PHE A 172 -2.58 7.43 -10.47
C PHE A 172 -3.67 8.02 -9.56
N LEU A 173 -4.89 7.46 -9.63
CA LEU A 173 -5.99 7.90 -8.79
C LEU A 173 -5.78 7.51 -7.33
N GLY A 174 -5.41 6.25 -7.07
CA GLY A 174 -5.31 5.70 -5.72
C GLY A 174 -4.09 6.18 -4.92
N ASN A 175 -2.90 6.14 -5.51
CA ASN A 175 -1.64 6.51 -4.83
C ASN A 175 -1.26 7.99 -5.05
N GLY A 176 -1.78 8.62 -6.11
CA GLY A 176 -1.55 10.04 -6.38
C GLY A 176 -2.66 10.91 -5.80
N LEU A 177 -3.79 10.99 -6.51
CA LEU A 177 -4.86 11.95 -6.19
C LEU A 177 -5.51 11.68 -4.82
N VAL A 178 -5.90 10.43 -4.57
CA VAL A 178 -6.58 10.02 -3.32
C VAL A 178 -5.66 10.17 -2.12
N ALA A 179 -4.35 9.94 -2.26
CA ALA A 179 -3.39 10.16 -1.18
C ALA A 179 -3.36 11.63 -0.74
N ILE A 180 -3.29 12.56 -1.70
CA ILE A 180 -3.31 14.01 -1.43
C ILE A 180 -4.62 14.42 -0.76
N LEU A 181 -5.76 14.00 -1.33
CA LEU A 181 -7.08 14.32 -0.81
C LEU A 181 -7.28 13.74 0.60
N SER A 182 -6.82 12.52 0.85
CA SER A 182 -6.90 11.86 2.16
C SER A 182 -6.04 12.55 3.19
N GLY A 183 -4.83 12.99 2.83
CA GLY A 183 -3.96 13.76 3.73
C GLY A 183 -4.59 15.10 4.12
N LEU A 184 -5.13 15.84 3.15
CA LEU A 184 -5.84 17.10 3.42
C LEU A 184 -7.11 16.87 4.25
N PHE A 185 -7.90 15.85 3.93
CA PHE A 185 -9.11 15.52 4.65
C PHE A 185 -8.82 15.10 6.09
N GLY A 186 -7.80 14.26 6.31
CA GLY A 186 -7.32 13.90 7.63
C GLY A 186 -6.89 15.13 8.44
N ASN A 187 -6.18 16.07 7.82
CA ASN A 187 -5.78 17.31 8.47
C ASN A 187 -6.99 18.14 8.92
N VAL A 188 -8.01 18.28 8.06
CA VAL A 188 -9.26 18.97 8.41
C VAL A 188 -9.98 18.27 9.58
N LEU A 189 -10.04 16.94 9.59
CA LEU A 189 -10.70 16.18 10.67
C LEU A 189 -10.03 16.39 12.03
N VAL A 190 -8.69 16.39 12.07
CA VAL A 190 -7.93 16.43 13.32
C VAL A 190 -7.68 17.86 13.80
N ASP A 191 -7.23 18.76 12.91
CA ASP A 191 -6.80 20.11 13.29
C ASP A 191 -7.93 21.13 13.20
N THR A 192 -8.72 21.13 12.11
CA THR A 192 -9.79 22.12 11.91
C THR A 192 -11.06 21.78 12.71
N LEU A 193 -11.48 20.50 12.69
CA LEU A 193 -12.69 20.04 13.37
C LEU A 193 -12.44 19.53 14.79
N ALA A 194 -11.18 19.41 15.21
CA ALA A 194 -10.78 18.97 16.55
C ALA A 194 -11.44 17.66 17.00
N LEU A 195 -11.73 16.74 16.07
CA LEU A 195 -12.40 15.45 16.35
C LEU A 195 -11.46 14.42 17.01
N GLY A 196 -10.19 14.78 17.18
CA GLY A 196 -9.17 13.96 17.81
C GLY A 196 -8.44 13.01 16.83
N PRO A 197 -7.36 12.36 17.31
CA PRO A 197 -6.48 11.56 16.47
C PRO A 197 -7.11 10.27 15.92
N VAL A 198 -8.27 9.86 16.45
CA VAL A 198 -8.99 8.66 16.01
C VAL A 198 -9.89 8.94 14.81
N ALA A 199 -10.28 10.19 14.57
CA ALA A 199 -11.23 10.56 13.51
C ALA A 199 -10.82 10.12 12.09
N PRO A 200 -9.54 10.19 11.67
CA PRO A 200 -9.12 9.66 10.37
C PRO A 200 -9.33 8.15 10.21
N PHE A 201 -9.26 7.39 11.30
CA PHE A 201 -9.53 5.95 11.30
C PHE A 201 -11.02 5.64 11.15
N ASP A 202 -11.88 6.46 11.76
CA ASP A 202 -13.33 6.34 11.60
C ASP A 202 -13.77 6.71 10.18
N ALA A 203 -13.19 7.78 9.63
CA ALA A 203 -13.40 8.14 8.23
C ALA A 203 -12.95 7.01 7.29
N ALA A 204 -11.77 6.42 7.54
CA ALA A 204 -11.29 5.28 6.78
C ALA A 204 -12.27 4.09 6.85
N ALA A 205 -12.79 3.76 8.03
CA ALA A 205 -13.78 2.70 8.20
C ALA A 205 -15.06 2.96 7.40
N CYS A 206 -15.53 4.21 7.32
CA CYS A 206 -16.68 4.60 6.50
C CYS A 206 -16.40 4.39 5.00
N PHE A 207 -15.26 4.84 4.47
CA PHE A 207 -14.90 4.62 3.06
C PHE A 207 -14.79 3.13 2.72
N LEU A 208 -14.21 2.34 3.63
CA LEU A 208 -14.10 0.88 3.47
C LEU A 208 -15.49 0.21 3.49
N ALA A 209 -16.41 0.65 4.35
CA ALA A 209 -17.76 0.11 4.41
C ALA A 209 -18.56 0.44 3.13
N ILE A 210 -18.43 1.65 2.61
CA ILE A 210 -19.04 2.05 1.33
C ILE A 210 -18.47 1.20 0.20
N GLY A 211 -17.15 1.07 0.11
CA GLY A 211 -16.52 0.25 -0.92
C GLY A 211 -16.87 -1.24 -0.80
N MET A 212 -17.02 -1.77 0.41
CA MET A 212 -17.53 -3.12 0.65
C MET A 212 -18.94 -3.30 0.09
N ALA A 213 -19.85 -2.35 0.31
CA ALA A 213 -21.20 -2.39 -0.26
C ALA A 213 -21.19 -2.35 -1.80
N VAL A 214 -20.30 -1.55 -2.39
CA VAL A 214 -20.09 -1.51 -3.85
C VAL A 214 -19.57 -2.87 -4.34
N ILE A 215 -18.53 -3.44 -3.73
CA ILE A 215 -18.00 -4.77 -4.10
C ILE A 215 -19.11 -5.83 -4.02
N MET A 216 -19.87 -5.85 -2.93
CA MET A 216 -20.95 -6.83 -2.74
C MET A 216 -22.01 -6.74 -3.83
N SER A 217 -22.35 -5.54 -4.30
CA SER A 217 -23.39 -5.31 -5.30
C SER A 217 -22.90 -5.40 -6.75
N SER A 218 -21.66 -4.99 -7.06
CA SER A 218 -21.19 -4.85 -8.44
C SER A 218 -20.23 -5.94 -8.90
N TRP A 219 -19.52 -6.62 -8.00
CA TRP A 219 -18.51 -7.61 -8.40
C TRP A 219 -19.11 -9.01 -8.49
N PRO A 220 -18.94 -9.73 -9.61
CA PRO A 220 -19.14 -11.18 -9.63
C PRO A 220 -18.04 -11.90 -8.85
N GLU A 221 -18.35 -13.11 -8.39
CA GLU A 221 -17.34 -14.00 -7.81
C GLU A 221 -16.50 -14.61 -8.94
N ASN A 222 -15.18 -14.57 -8.78
CA ASN A 222 -14.24 -15.27 -9.64
C ASN A 222 -13.24 -16.02 -8.78
N TYR A 223 -12.77 -17.14 -9.32
CA TYR A 223 -11.88 -18.07 -8.65
C TYR A 223 -10.58 -18.13 -9.43
N GLY A 224 -9.48 -18.37 -8.71
CA GLY A 224 -8.25 -18.82 -9.37
C GLY A 224 -8.43 -20.25 -9.86
N ASP A 225 -7.36 -20.82 -10.43
CA ASP A 225 -7.40 -22.19 -10.89
C ASP A 225 -7.68 -23.13 -9.70
N ALA A 226 -8.87 -23.76 -9.70
CA ALA A 226 -9.32 -24.70 -8.67
C ALA A 226 -8.67 -26.09 -8.84
N SER A 227 -7.84 -26.22 -9.87
CA SER A 227 -7.11 -27.43 -10.24
C SER A 227 -5.94 -27.64 -9.30
N GLU A 228 -6.14 -28.60 -8.40
CA GLU A 228 -5.22 -29.14 -7.40
C GLU A 228 -5.15 -28.38 -6.07
N GLY A 229 -5.55 -29.10 -5.02
CA GLY A 229 -5.16 -28.82 -3.63
C GLY A 229 -3.66 -28.96 -3.45
N LYS A 230 -2.88 -28.11 -4.11
CA LYS A 230 -1.44 -27.97 -3.91
C LYS A 230 -1.24 -27.50 -2.47
N ASP A 231 -0.66 -28.37 -1.64
CA ASP A 231 -0.15 -28.03 -0.32
C ASP A 231 0.70 -26.76 -0.41
N LEU A 232 0.69 -25.91 0.62
CA LEU A 232 1.48 -24.67 0.65
C LEU A 232 2.93 -24.94 0.23
N LEU A 233 3.53 -26.03 0.72
CA LEU A 233 4.88 -26.48 0.34
C LEU A 233 5.06 -26.69 -1.17
N SER A 234 4.07 -27.28 -1.84
CA SER A 234 4.12 -27.48 -3.29
C SER A 234 3.97 -26.17 -4.07
N GLN A 235 3.20 -25.20 -3.56
CA GLN A 235 3.11 -23.86 -4.15
C GLN A 235 4.40 -23.07 -3.98
N PHE A 236 5.02 -23.14 -2.79
CA PHE A 236 6.33 -22.55 -2.53
C PHE A 236 7.41 -23.17 -3.42
N LYS A 237 7.39 -24.50 -3.59
CA LYS A 237 8.30 -25.20 -4.49
C LYS A 237 8.09 -24.78 -5.95
N ALA A 238 6.83 -24.68 -6.40
CA ALA A 238 6.51 -24.22 -7.74
C ALA A 238 6.95 -22.77 -7.98
N ALA A 239 6.73 -21.87 -7.00
CA ALA A 239 7.20 -20.49 -7.08
C ALA A 239 8.73 -20.42 -7.11
N ALA A 240 9.44 -21.18 -6.27
CA ALA A 240 10.89 -21.25 -6.28
C ALA A 240 11.44 -21.79 -7.61
N VAL A 241 10.81 -22.83 -8.17
CA VAL A 241 11.18 -23.35 -9.49
C VAL A 241 10.91 -22.32 -10.59
N ALA A 242 9.76 -21.64 -10.58
CA ALA A 242 9.44 -20.61 -11.57
C ALA A 242 10.42 -19.43 -11.52
N ILE A 243 10.79 -18.99 -10.32
CA ILE A 243 11.81 -17.94 -10.10
C ILE A 243 13.18 -18.40 -10.59
N ALA A 244 13.57 -19.64 -10.30
CA ALA A 244 14.85 -20.18 -10.74
C ALA A 244 14.91 -20.47 -12.26
N SER A 245 13.77 -20.71 -12.90
CA SER A 245 13.69 -21.08 -14.32
C SER A 245 13.55 -19.88 -15.25
N ASP A 246 13.01 -18.74 -14.78
CA ASP A 246 12.83 -17.54 -15.58
C ASP A 246 13.54 -16.34 -14.94
N GLU A 247 14.64 -15.93 -15.55
CA GLU A 247 15.44 -14.78 -15.14
C GLU A 247 14.62 -13.48 -15.06
N LYS A 248 13.59 -13.33 -15.90
CA LYS A 248 12.73 -12.13 -15.87
C LYS A 248 11.90 -12.10 -14.60
N ILE A 249 11.39 -13.24 -14.14
CA ILE A 249 10.63 -13.33 -12.89
C ILE A 249 11.55 -13.03 -11.69
N ALA A 250 12.77 -13.57 -11.70
CA ALA A 250 13.78 -13.28 -10.67
C ALA A 250 14.15 -11.78 -10.62
N LEU A 251 14.45 -11.19 -11.77
CA LEU A 251 14.80 -9.77 -11.87
C LEU A 251 13.65 -8.86 -11.44
N LEU A 252 12.42 -9.20 -11.82
CA LEU A 252 11.22 -8.45 -11.45
C LEU A 252 11.00 -8.43 -9.94
N GLY A 253 11.19 -9.58 -9.27
CA GLY A 253 11.10 -9.69 -7.83
C GLY A 253 12.23 -8.98 -7.09
N ALA A 254 13.46 -9.03 -7.63
CA ALA A 254 14.62 -8.31 -7.09
C ALA A 254 14.42 -6.79 -7.15
N ILE A 255 14.01 -6.27 -8.32
CA ILE A 255 13.70 -4.84 -8.52
C ILE A 255 12.62 -4.37 -7.53
N GLN A 256 11.56 -5.16 -7.36
CA GLN A 256 10.51 -4.88 -6.38
C GLN A 256 11.05 -4.84 -4.95
N SER A 257 11.82 -5.84 -4.55
CA SER A 257 12.33 -5.95 -3.18
C SER A 257 13.28 -4.79 -2.86
N LEU A 258 14.15 -4.41 -3.79
CA LEU A 258 15.06 -3.27 -3.64
C LEU A 258 14.29 -1.95 -3.56
N PHE A 259 13.28 -1.76 -4.41
CA PHE A 259 12.46 -0.57 -4.41
C PHE A 259 11.64 -0.43 -3.12
N GLU A 260 10.90 -1.47 -2.72
CA GLU A 260 10.13 -1.45 -1.47
C GLU A 260 11.06 -1.32 -0.25
N GLY A 261 12.25 -1.95 -0.26
CA GLY A 261 13.24 -1.85 0.82
C GLY A 261 13.81 -0.44 0.99
N SER A 262 14.17 0.22 -0.12
CA SER A 262 14.59 1.62 -0.09
C SER A 262 13.47 2.56 0.36
N MET A 263 12.23 2.33 -0.07
CA MET A 263 11.04 3.06 0.38
C MET A 263 10.85 2.96 1.90
N TYR A 264 10.87 1.76 2.47
CA TYR A 264 10.71 1.60 3.92
C TYR A 264 11.84 2.27 4.70
N THR A 265 13.07 2.20 4.19
CA THR A 265 14.21 2.87 4.81
C THR A 265 14.03 4.38 4.83
N PHE A 266 13.57 4.97 3.72
CA PHE A 266 13.28 6.40 3.63
C PHE A 266 12.24 6.82 4.69
N PHE A 267 11.10 6.13 4.75
CA PHE A 267 10.03 6.44 5.72
C PHE A 267 10.43 6.27 7.19
N LEU A 268 11.39 5.37 7.50
CA LEU A 268 11.89 5.18 8.86
C LEU A 268 12.92 6.25 9.28
N VAL A 269 13.58 6.90 8.33
CA VAL A 269 14.65 7.89 8.60
C VAL A 269 14.11 9.33 8.66
N VAL A 270 12.96 9.64 8.05
CA VAL A 270 12.39 11.00 8.13
C VAL A 270 12.01 11.33 9.59
N PRO A 271 12.70 12.29 10.25
CA PRO A 271 12.41 12.62 11.62
C PRO A 271 11.07 13.35 11.71
N THR A 272 10.09 12.75 12.40
CA THR A 272 8.77 13.33 12.71
C THR A 272 8.81 14.47 13.74
N GLY A 273 9.98 15.10 13.93
CA GLY A 273 10.26 16.02 15.03
C GLY A 273 10.07 17.51 14.74
N VAL A 274 9.75 17.92 13.51
CA VAL A 274 9.69 19.35 13.17
C VAL A 274 8.25 19.87 13.28
N LYS A 275 7.87 20.28 14.49
CA LYS A 275 6.68 21.11 14.69
C LYS A 275 6.95 22.52 14.16
N GLY A 276 6.11 22.94 13.20
CA GLY A 276 5.68 24.33 13.01
C GLY A 276 6.75 25.41 13.07
N GLY A 277 7.48 25.59 11.97
CA GLY A 277 8.20 26.82 11.64
C GLY A 277 8.12 27.05 10.13
N GLY A 278 8.25 28.30 9.69
CA GLY A 278 8.31 28.63 8.25
C GLY A 278 9.36 27.78 7.54
N ILE A 279 9.13 27.49 6.25
CA ILE A 279 9.96 26.56 5.47
C ILE A 279 11.40 27.07 5.43
N SER A 280 12.25 26.51 6.28
CA SER A 280 13.70 26.72 6.21
C SER A 280 14.23 26.16 4.89
N PHE A 281 15.36 26.66 4.40
CA PHE A 281 16.02 26.15 3.20
C PHE A 281 16.23 24.62 3.25
N SER A 282 16.47 24.06 4.45
CA SER A 282 16.53 22.62 4.69
C SER A 282 15.19 21.90 4.44
N GLY A 283 14.06 22.52 4.81
CA GLY A 283 12.72 21.99 4.54
C GLY A 283 12.35 22.02 3.06
N CYS A 284 12.80 23.04 2.30
CA CYS A 284 12.63 23.06 0.84
C CYS A 284 13.39 21.89 0.17
N ILE A 285 14.63 21.62 0.58
CA ILE A 285 15.42 20.50 0.05
C ILE A 285 14.78 19.15 0.40
N GLN A 286 14.28 18.99 1.64
CA GLN A 286 13.54 17.78 2.04
C GLN A 286 12.26 17.60 1.24
N LEU A 287 11.49 18.68 1.00
CA LEU A 287 10.28 18.63 0.19
C LEU A 287 10.58 18.29 -1.28
N MET A 288 11.63 18.86 -1.87
CA MET A 288 12.05 18.50 -3.23
C MET A 288 12.50 17.02 -3.32
N GLY A 289 13.25 16.54 -2.33
CA GLY A 289 13.64 15.14 -2.22
C GLY A 289 12.43 14.21 -2.10
N PHE A 290 11.45 14.59 -1.27
CA PHE A 290 10.18 13.88 -1.12
C PHE A 290 9.39 13.86 -2.44
N CYS A 291 9.24 14.99 -3.12
CA CYS A 291 8.54 15.06 -4.40
C CYS A 291 9.22 14.22 -5.49
N ALA A 292 10.55 14.22 -5.55
CA ALA A 292 11.30 13.38 -6.49
C ALA A 292 11.14 11.89 -6.18
N PHE A 293 11.16 11.52 -4.90
CA PHE A 293 10.90 10.16 -4.44
C PHE A 293 9.48 9.70 -4.83
N GLU A 294 8.46 10.51 -4.54
CA GLU A 294 7.06 10.22 -4.91
C GLU A 294 6.87 10.12 -6.43
N ALA A 295 7.58 10.92 -7.22
CA ALA A 295 7.57 10.80 -8.69
C ALA A 295 8.14 9.43 -9.14
N CYS A 296 9.23 8.97 -8.53
CA CYS A 296 9.79 7.64 -8.79
C CYS A 296 8.80 6.53 -8.40
N VAL A 297 8.14 6.64 -7.24
CA VAL A 297 7.08 5.71 -6.79
C VAL A 297 5.93 5.65 -7.80
N GLY A 298 5.46 6.81 -8.26
CA GLY A 298 4.39 6.93 -9.23
C GLY A 298 4.69 6.28 -10.60
N ILE A 299 5.97 6.26 -11.03
CA ILE A 299 6.41 5.60 -12.27
C ILE A 299 6.66 4.10 -12.05
N PHE A 300 7.17 3.74 -10.87
CA PHE A 300 7.57 2.38 -10.54
C PHE A 300 6.38 1.42 -10.49
N TRP A 301 5.35 1.74 -9.70
CA TRP A 301 4.21 0.84 -9.47
C TRP A 301 3.44 0.47 -10.75
N PRO A 302 3.15 1.38 -11.70
CA PRO A 302 2.48 1.01 -12.95
C PRO A 302 3.35 0.13 -13.83
N SER A 303 4.66 0.41 -13.87
CA SER A 303 5.64 -0.32 -14.68
C SER A 303 5.79 -1.75 -14.18
N ILE A 304 5.93 -1.93 -12.86
CA ILE A 304 6.06 -3.27 -12.26
C ILE A 304 4.76 -4.07 -12.40
N MET A 305 3.57 -3.48 -12.20
CA MET A 305 2.30 -4.17 -12.39
C MET A 305 2.11 -4.68 -13.82
N LYS A 306 2.47 -3.85 -14.82
CA LYS A 306 2.40 -4.26 -16.23
C LYS A 306 3.33 -5.45 -16.50
N MET A 307 4.59 -5.37 -16.07
CA MET A 307 5.53 -6.47 -16.24
C MET A 307 5.09 -7.73 -15.50
N ARG A 308 4.56 -7.60 -14.27
CA ARG A 308 3.98 -8.73 -13.53
C ARG A 308 2.85 -9.38 -14.33
N SER A 309 1.93 -8.60 -14.90
CA SER A 309 0.81 -9.13 -15.69
C SER A 309 1.24 -9.91 -16.93
N GLN A 310 2.40 -9.57 -17.50
CA GLN A 310 2.92 -10.20 -18.73
C GLN A 310 3.80 -11.42 -18.46
N TYR A 311 4.67 -11.35 -17.44
CA TYR A 311 5.70 -12.37 -17.21
C TYR A 311 5.33 -13.37 -16.12
N ILE A 312 4.49 -12.99 -15.16
CA ILE A 312 4.13 -13.90 -14.07
C ILE A 312 2.86 -14.67 -14.47
N PRO A 313 2.91 -16.02 -14.52
CA PRO A 313 1.73 -16.83 -14.81
C PRO A 313 0.64 -16.59 -13.77
N GLU A 314 -0.62 -16.59 -14.20
CA GLU A 314 -1.76 -16.27 -13.33
C GLU A 314 -1.85 -17.22 -12.13
N GLU A 315 -1.60 -18.51 -12.35
CA GLU A 315 -1.67 -19.58 -11.35
C GLU A 315 -0.73 -19.40 -10.15
N ALA A 316 0.45 -18.81 -10.36
CA ALA A 316 1.48 -18.65 -9.33
C ALA A 316 1.69 -17.19 -8.91
N ARG A 317 0.88 -16.24 -9.43
CA ARG A 317 1.08 -14.80 -9.26
C ARG A 317 1.14 -14.38 -7.80
N SER A 318 0.12 -14.74 -7.03
CA SER A 318 0.02 -14.40 -5.61
C SER A 318 1.19 -14.99 -4.81
N THR A 319 1.54 -16.25 -5.08
CA THR A 319 2.63 -16.96 -4.37
C THR A 319 4.00 -16.37 -4.69
N ILE A 320 4.30 -16.12 -5.96
CA ILE A 320 5.58 -15.53 -6.39
C ILE A 320 5.73 -14.12 -5.79
N MET A 321 4.69 -13.29 -5.85
CA MET A 321 4.72 -11.93 -5.29
C MET A 321 4.97 -11.93 -3.78
N ASN A 322 4.30 -12.82 -3.05
CA ASN A 322 4.50 -12.95 -1.61
C ASN A 322 5.86 -13.57 -1.26
N PHE A 323 6.42 -14.45 -2.11
CA PHE A 323 7.74 -15.04 -1.91
C PHE A 323 8.84 -13.98 -1.84
N PHE A 324 8.80 -12.96 -2.72
CA PHE A 324 9.74 -11.84 -2.68
C PHE A 324 9.51 -10.88 -1.50
N ARG A 325 8.29 -10.82 -0.94
CA ARG A 325 8.01 -10.02 0.26
C ARG A 325 8.54 -10.62 1.54
N ILE A 326 8.81 -11.93 1.59
CA ILE A 326 9.38 -12.60 2.78
C ILE A 326 10.74 -12.01 3.17
N PRO A 327 11.79 -12.03 2.33
CA PRO A 327 13.10 -11.50 2.70
C PRO A 327 13.05 -10.00 3.01
N LEU A 328 12.24 -9.25 2.27
CA LEU A 328 12.02 -7.82 2.50
C LEU A 328 11.39 -7.54 3.87
N ASN A 329 10.30 -8.23 4.22
CA ASN A 329 9.63 -8.01 5.50
C ASN A 329 10.48 -8.51 6.67
N ILE A 330 11.27 -9.57 6.50
CA ILE A 330 12.30 -9.97 7.47
C ILE A 330 13.29 -8.83 7.67
N PHE A 331 13.83 -8.25 6.58
CA PHE A 331 14.76 -7.13 6.65
C PHE A 331 14.15 -5.93 7.42
N VAL A 332 12.92 -5.52 7.08
CA VAL A 332 12.22 -4.43 7.77
C VAL A 332 12.01 -4.75 9.25
N CYS A 333 11.63 -5.98 9.59
CA CYS A 333 11.46 -6.41 10.98
C CYS A 333 12.79 -6.38 11.74
N VAL A 334 13.89 -6.81 11.12
CA VAL A 334 15.24 -6.76 11.70
C VAL A 334 15.67 -5.31 11.92
N VAL A 335 15.47 -4.43 10.93
CA VAL A 335 15.77 -3.00 11.07
C VAL A 335 14.96 -2.41 12.21
N LEU A 336 13.64 -2.59 12.25
CA LEU A 336 12.78 -2.07 13.32
C LEU A 336 13.12 -2.62 14.71
N TYR A 337 13.49 -3.89 14.79
CA TYR A 337 13.93 -4.51 16.05
C TYR A 337 15.23 -3.87 16.54
N ASN A 338 16.20 -3.67 15.64
CA ASN A 338 17.47 -3.04 15.96
C ASN A 338 17.34 -1.53 16.18
N VAL A 339 16.38 -0.85 15.54
CA VAL A 339 16.07 0.57 15.80
C VAL A 339 15.67 0.78 17.26
N SER A 340 14.96 -0.18 17.86
CA SER A 340 14.67 -0.17 19.31
C SER A 340 15.94 -0.25 20.17
N PHE A 341 17.00 -0.90 19.66
CA PHE A 341 18.33 -0.95 20.30
C PHE A 341 19.15 0.32 20.04
N PHE A 342 19.10 0.90 18.84
CA PHE A 342 19.88 2.09 18.45
C PHE A 342 19.44 3.39 19.13
N TYR A 343 18.17 3.52 19.55
CA TYR A 343 17.69 4.73 20.24
C TYR A 343 18.02 4.80 21.73
N ASN A 344 18.51 3.71 22.34
CA ASN A 344 19.03 3.71 23.71
C ASN A 344 20.47 4.27 23.81
N LEU A 345 21.05 4.69 22.68
CA LEU A 345 22.38 5.30 22.61
C LEU A 345 22.28 6.83 22.42
N PRO A 346 23.25 7.61 22.92
CA PRO A 346 23.17 9.07 22.95
C PRO A 346 22.96 9.71 21.55
N PRO A 347 22.23 10.84 21.48
CA PRO A 347 21.63 11.38 20.25
C PRO A 347 22.62 11.81 19.16
N LEU A 348 23.89 12.05 19.49
CA LEU A 348 24.93 12.39 18.52
C LEU A 348 25.42 11.18 17.69
N CYS A 349 25.11 9.94 18.10
CA CYS A 349 25.59 8.73 17.43
C CYS A 349 24.53 8.00 16.59
N SER A 350 23.23 8.25 16.82
CA SER A 350 22.13 7.49 16.22
C SER A 350 21.81 7.92 14.78
N GLN A 351 21.89 9.23 14.49
CA GLN A 351 21.50 9.78 13.18
C GLN A 351 22.56 9.54 12.09
N ASN A 352 23.85 9.61 12.45
CA ASN A 352 24.94 9.31 11.51
C ASN A 352 25.09 7.80 11.26
N ARG A 353 24.85 6.93 12.26
CA ARG A 353 25.06 5.48 12.06
C ARG A 353 23.93 4.76 11.35
N LEU A 354 22.68 5.21 11.46
CA LEU A 354 21.58 4.63 10.66
C LEU A 354 21.76 4.99 9.18
N SER A 355 22.16 6.23 8.90
CA SER A 355 22.52 6.71 7.55
C SER A 355 23.75 6.00 7.00
N VAL A 356 24.76 5.74 7.84
CA VAL A 356 25.99 5.02 7.46
C VAL A 356 25.75 3.51 7.30
N LEU A 357 24.89 2.88 8.10
CA LEU A 357 24.55 1.45 7.93
C LEU A 357 23.73 1.25 6.65
N VAL A 358 22.84 2.18 6.33
CA VAL A 358 22.11 2.20 5.04
C VAL A 358 23.07 2.48 3.87
N ALA A 359 24.04 3.38 4.04
CA ALA A 359 25.04 3.68 3.00
C ALA A 359 26.09 2.58 2.80
N ILE A 360 26.44 1.81 3.84
CA ILE A 360 27.39 0.68 3.78
C ILE A 360 26.76 -0.56 3.14
N ILE A 361 25.42 -0.65 3.07
CA ILE A 361 24.71 -1.83 2.53
C ILE A 361 24.14 -1.56 1.12
N VAL A 362 23.98 -0.28 0.74
CA VAL A 362 23.55 0.14 -0.61
C VAL A 362 24.73 0.31 -1.59
N HIS A 363 25.96 0.37 -1.07
CA HIS A 363 27.21 0.17 -1.84
C HIS A 363 27.74 -1.24 -1.60
#